data_AF-A0A822BQV9-F1
#
_entry.id   AF-A0A822BQV9-F1
#
_cell.length_a   1.000
_cell.length_b   1.000
_cell.length_c   1.000
_cell.angle_alpha   90.00
_cell.angle_beta   90.00
_cell.angle_gamma   90.00
#
_symmetry.space_group_name_H-M   'P 1'
#
loop_
_entity.id
_entity.type
_entity.pdbx_description
1 polymer ?
#
loop_
_entity_poly.entity_id
_entity_poly.type
_entity_poly.pdbx_seq_one_letter_code
_entity_poly.pdbx_strand_id
1 'polypeptide(L)'
;RPKNTSTNYTVRIDIYEKNSFEFRGTWAFSIQFLFLPVHRTAVQLHIPPTKAILQGQETEKCGNHGHYLQYVNTNGTFCKCDKGCVLQENYHSSANITSVITRSKRCLPIIELFNTTIVTRHLLRRIKLYHMPCQQRTKLDCFYDETHMCICNHDLQQANCFNFNHNMTYNCKGKSLCENEGRCFYDKPDCPTLFMCVCDECSYGSRCQFSTKGFAVSRDTILGYHIKPDGSFGQQRVSIKITVTIAMIMLVCGLANSVLSIMTFQTKKMREVGCGCYLLVSSYTSAIVFILFALKFYFLIASHMNIITNRIFLSLNCILIDFLIKILVNIIDWLTTCVGIERTVVTYQEKKLDKAKTKRIAKWIIIFIFVLTITTNLQDLINRHLMDDEEENRTWCI
;
A
#
# COMPACT_ATOMS: atom_id res chain seq x y z
N ARG A 1 0.62 19.44 14.41
CA ARG A 1 0.66 20.44 15.51
C ARG A 1 -0.13 19.86 16.68
N PRO A 2 0.39 19.90 17.91
CA PRO A 2 -0.37 19.47 19.09
C PRO A 2 -1.58 20.39 19.29
N LYS A 3 -2.68 19.80 19.75
CA LYS A 3 -3.95 20.47 20.08
C LYS A 3 -3.73 21.35 21.31
N ASN A 4 -4.18 22.60 21.28
CA ASN A 4 -4.16 23.46 22.48
C ASN A 4 -5.19 22.92 23.49
N THR A 5 -4.75 22.61 24.71
CA THR A 5 -5.61 21.97 25.73
C THR A 5 -6.62 22.94 26.35
N SER A 6 -6.44 24.25 26.17
CA SER A 6 -7.41 25.25 26.64
C SER A 6 -8.60 25.44 25.69
N THR A 7 -8.54 24.88 24.48
CA THR A 7 -9.60 25.01 23.48
C THR A 7 -10.21 23.65 23.14
N ASN A 8 -11.54 23.61 23.08
CA ASN A 8 -12.27 22.44 22.62
C ASN A 8 -12.37 22.48 21.10
N TYR A 9 -11.79 21.48 20.44
CA TYR A 9 -11.85 21.34 18.99
C TYR A 9 -12.91 20.31 18.64
N THR A 10 -13.81 20.70 17.73
CA THR A 10 -14.90 19.86 17.23
C THR A 10 -14.86 19.85 15.71
N VAL A 11 -15.06 18.68 15.10
CA VAL A 11 -15.34 18.57 13.67
C VAL A 11 -16.84 18.68 13.48
N ARG A 12 -17.27 19.71 12.74
CA ARG A 12 -18.66 19.88 12.32
C ARG A 12 -18.83 19.30 10.91
N ILE A 13 -19.81 18.43 10.73
CA ILE A 13 -20.13 17.81 9.44
C ILE A 13 -21.56 18.16 9.08
N ASP A 14 -21.73 18.93 8.00
CA ASP A 14 -23.02 19.34 7.47
C ASP A 14 -23.41 18.43 6.29
N ILE A 15 -24.63 17.90 6.31
CA ILE A 15 -25.13 17.02 5.24
C ILE A 15 -26.19 17.75 4.42
N TYR A 16 -26.00 17.68 3.10
CA TYR A 16 -26.91 18.22 2.11
C TYR A 16 -27.36 17.12 1.15
N GLU A 17 -28.59 17.23 0.67
CA GLU A 17 -29.11 16.37 -0.37
C GLU A 17 -28.48 16.72 -1.72
N LYS A 18 -27.99 15.70 -2.43
CA LYS A 18 -27.15 15.88 -3.63
C LYS A 18 -27.81 16.68 -4.75
N ASN A 19 -29.12 16.51 -4.94
CA ASN A 19 -29.84 17.10 -6.08
C ASN A 19 -30.49 18.44 -5.76
N SER A 20 -31.04 18.59 -4.55
CA SER A 20 -31.76 19.79 -4.12
C SER A 20 -30.88 20.77 -3.35
N PHE A 21 -29.69 20.34 -2.92
CA PHE A 21 -28.84 21.04 -1.94
C PHE A 21 -29.58 21.40 -0.66
N GLU A 22 -30.68 20.70 -0.36
CA GLU A 22 -31.41 20.90 0.88
C GLU A 22 -30.60 20.36 2.06
N PHE A 23 -30.56 21.15 3.13
CA PHE A 23 -29.89 20.77 4.35
C PHE A 23 -30.65 19.66 5.08
N ARG A 24 -29.94 18.61 5.48
CA ARG A 24 -30.51 17.44 6.16
C ARG A 24 -30.19 17.40 7.65
N GLY A 25 -29.02 17.91 8.06
CA GLY A 25 -28.61 17.92 9.45
C GLY A 25 -27.11 18.18 9.61
N THR A 26 -26.71 18.39 10.86
CA THR A 26 -25.31 18.60 11.23
C THR A 26 -24.91 17.71 12.40
N TRP A 27 -23.72 17.14 12.32
CA TRP A 27 -23.09 16.37 13.38
C TRP A 27 -21.87 17.12 13.91
N ALA A 28 -21.64 17.05 15.23
CA ALA A 28 -20.45 17.60 15.87
C ALA A 28 -19.69 16.52 16.62
N PHE A 29 -18.44 16.27 16.23
CA PHE A 29 -17.58 15.28 16.90
C PHE A 29 -16.43 15.98 17.61
N SER A 30 -16.30 15.77 18.91
CA SER A 30 -15.16 16.30 19.68
C SER A 30 -13.89 15.54 19.31
N ILE A 31 -12.83 16.29 18.97
CA ILE A 31 -11.52 15.70 18.68
C ILE A 31 -10.86 15.37 20.01
N GLN A 32 -10.88 14.11 20.43
CA GLN A 32 -10.36 13.71 21.75
C GLN A 32 -8.83 13.59 21.78
N PHE A 33 -8.18 13.44 20.62
CA PHE A 33 -6.74 13.27 20.54
C PHE A 33 -5.98 14.59 20.78
N LEU A 34 -4.90 14.51 21.57
CA LEU A 34 -3.96 15.61 21.84
C LEU A 34 -3.19 16.06 20.58
N PHE A 35 -3.26 15.27 19.52
CA PHE A 35 -2.71 15.58 18.21
C PHE A 35 -3.67 15.02 17.16
N LEU A 36 -3.84 15.73 16.05
CA LEU A 36 -4.54 15.19 14.89
C LEU A 36 -3.71 14.02 14.32
N PRO A 37 -4.25 12.79 14.25
CA PRO A 37 -3.51 11.66 13.72
C PRO A 37 -3.18 11.87 12.24
N VAL A 38 -2.07 11.29 11.79
CA VAL A 38 -1.66 11.29 10.38
C VAL A 38 -2.58 10.40 9.53
N HIS A 39 -3.30 9.48 10.19
CA HIS A 39 -4.25 8.57 9.58
C HIS A 39 -5.67 9.14 9.58
N ARG A 40 -6.47 8.76 8.57
CA ARG A 40 -7.86 9.19 8.43
C ARG A 40 -8.67 8.70 9.63
N THR A 41 -9.44 9.62 10.21
CA THR A 41 -10.47 9.28 11.18
C THR A 41 -11.76 9.04 10.41
N ALA A 42 -12.33 7.85 10.56
CA ALA A 42 -13.62 7.51 9.99
C ALA A 42 -14.69 7.58 11.08
N VAL A 43 -15.80 8.22 10.78
CA VAL A 43 -16.96 8.30 11.66
C VAL A 43 -18.17 7.87 10.87
N GLN A 44 -18.88 6.85 11.36
CA GLN A 44 -20.11 6.39 10.73
C GLN A 44 -21.25 7.36 11.08
N LEU A 45 -21.84 7.97 10.06
CA LEU A 45 -22.96 8.90 10.20
C LEU A 45 -24.27 8.15 9.96
N HIS A 46 -25.16 8.17 10.94
CA HIS A 46 -26.53 7.69 10.75
C HIS A 46 -27.42 8.84 10.30
N ILE A 47 -27.80 8.86 9.02
CA ILE A 47 -28.65 9.91 8.45
C ILE A 47 -30.11 9.52 8.68
N PRO A 48 -30.89 10.29 9.45
CA PRO A 48 -32.31 10.00 9.66
C PRO A 48 -33.09 10.17 8.35
N PRO A 49 -34.14 9.36 8.11
CA PRO A 49 -34.96 9.42 6.90
C PRO A 49 -35.77 10.73 6.81
N THR A 50 -36.13 11.30 7.95
CA THR A 50 -36.86 12.57 8.09
C THR A 50 -35.90 13.74 8.31
N LYS A 51 -36.29 14.95 7.85
CA LYS A 51 -35.53 16.19 8.09
C LYS A 51 -35.32 16.37 9.59
N ALA A 52 -34.09 16.74 10.00
CA ALA A 52 -33.81 17.07 11.39
C ALA A 52 -34.80 18.14 11.87
N ILE A 53 -35.48 17.85 12.97
CA ILE A 53 -36.59 18.63 13.50
C ILE A 53 -36.05 20.00 13.91
N LEU A 54 -36.63 21.06 13.36
CA LEU A 54 -36.52 22.44 13.85
C LEU A 54 -37.22 22.52 15.21
N GLN A 55 -36.54 22.10 16.27
CA GLN A 55 -37.09 22.15 17.62
C GLN A 55 -36.71 23.46 18.31
N GLY A 56 -37.67 24.38 18.36
CA GLY A 56 -37.88 25.27 19.50
C GLY A 56 -37.10 26.59 19.56
N GLN A 57 -37.80 27.66 19.18
CA GLN A 57 -38.09 28.82 20.03
C GLN A 57 -36.93 29.45 20.82
N GLU A 58 -35.97 30.06 20.13
CA GLU A 58 -35.18 31.20 20.64
C GLU A 58 -34.45 31.88 19.46
N THR A 59 -35.22 32.57 18.61
CA THR A 59 -34.69 33.38 17.50
C THR A 59 -33.81 34.55 17.97
N GLU A 60 -33.78 34.86 19.27
CA GLU A 60 -33.01 35.98 19.83
C GLU A 60 -31.49 35.75 19.85
N LYS A 61 -30.99 34.49 19.84
CA LYS A 61 -29.53 34.22 19.95
C LYS A 61 -28.78 34.20 18.62
N CYS A 62 -29.46 33.99 17.50
CA CYS A 62 -28.81 33.88 16.18
C CYS A 62 -28.94 35.13 15.30
N GLY A 63 -29.53 36.21 15.82
CA GLY A 63 -29.80 37.44 15.07
C GLY A 63 -30.82 37.25 13.94
N ASN A 64 -31.12 38.34 13.21
CA ASN A 64 -32.22 38.38 12.23
C ASN A 64 -32.01 37.55 10.95
N HIS A 65 -30.81 36.97 10.76
CA HIS A 65 -30.43 36.21 9.56
C HIS A 65 -29.89 34.80 9.88
N GLY A 66 -30.17 34.30 11.09
CA GLY A 66 -29.69 33.00 11.56
C GLY A 66 -30.83 32.08 11.99
N HIS A 67 -30.81 30.86 11.48
CA HIS A 67 -31.65 29.77 11.95
C HIS A 67 -30.96 28.99 13.07
N TYR A 68 -31.68 28.79 14.17
CA TYR A 68 -31.22 27.99 15.30
C TYR A 68 -31.38 26.50 14.99
N LEU A 69 -30.30 25.73 15.08
CA LEU A 69 -30.28 24.31 14.77
C LEU A 69 -29.57 23.52 15.87
N GLN A 70 -30.06 22.31 16.12
CA GLN A 70 -29.45 21.36 17.04
C GLN A 70 -28.60 20.35 16.27
N TYR A 71 -27.49 19.94 16.86
CA TYR A 71 -26.71 18.81 16.34
C TYR A 71 -27.49 17.51 16.46
N VAL A 72 -27.41 16.66 15.45
CA VAL A 72 -28.15 15.38 15.43
C VAL A 72 -27.62 14.40 16.49
N ASN A 73 -26.33 14.48 16.81
CA ASN A 73 -25.64 13.54 17.70
C ASN A 73 -25.37 14.07 19.11
N THR A 74 -25.63 15.34 19.39
CA THR A 74 -25.38 15.95 20.69
C THR A 74 -26.50 16.93 21.05
N ASN A 75 -26.66 17.24 22.34
CA ASN A 75 -27.59 18.30 22.77
C ASN A 75 -27.02 19.72 22.54
N GLY A 76 -25.94 19.84 21.78
CA GLY A 76 -25.36 21.14 21.42
C GLY A 76 -26.16 21.81 20.30
N THR A 77 -26.17 23.13 20.32
CA THR A 77 -26.92 23.96 19.36
C THR A 77 -25.99 24.94 18.66
N PHE A 78 -26.31 25.31 17.43
CA PHE A 78 -25.55 26.25 16.64
C PHE A 78 -26.45 27.14 15.78
N CYS A 79 -25.93 28.31 15.43
CA CYS A 79 -26.59 29.22 14.49
C CYS A 79 -26.12 28.93 13.07
N LYS A 80 -27.08 28.71 12.17
CA LYS A 80 -26.83 28.62 10.73
C LYS A 80 -27.34 29.88 10.08
N CYS A 81 -26.45 30.65 9.46
CA CYS A 81 -26.84 31.85 8.75
C CYS A 81 -27.50 31.54 7.40
N ASP A 82 -28.42 32.41 7.00
CA ASP A 82 -28.94 32.45 5.64
C ASP A 82 -27.86 32.90 4.65
N LYS A 83 -28.10 32.60 3.36
CA LYS A 83 -27.19 32.93 2.26
C LYS A 83 -26.84 34.42 2.31
N GLY A 84 -25.59 34.74 2.68
CA GLY A 84 -25.08 36.11 2.66
C GLY A 84 -24.36 36.59 3.93
N CYS A 85 -24.42 35.87 5.05
CA CYS A 85 -23.60 36.22 6.21
C CYS A 85 -22.19 35.65 6.10
N VAL A 86 -21.18 36.53 5.99
CA VAL A 86 -19.78 36.16 6.12
C VAL A 86 -19.44 36.07 7.60
N LEU A 87 -19.51 34.87 8.17
CA LEU A 87 -18.66 34.58 9.33
C LEU A 87 -17.23 34.59 8.79
N GLN A 88 -16.45 35.59 9.20
CA GLN A 88 -15.01 35.61 8.93
C GLN A 88 -14.35 34.54 9.82
N GLU A 89 -14.62 33.28 9.52
CA GLU A 89 -13.68 32.22 9.84
C GLU A 89 -12.49 32.46 8.93
N ASN A 90 -11.35 32.84 9.52
CA ASN A 90 -10.07 32.70 8.85
C ASN A 90 -9.88 31.23 8.54
N TYR A 91 -10.39 30.81 7.38
CA TYR A 91 -10.19 29.49 6.81
C TYR A 91 -8.72 29.42 6.41
N HIS A 92 -7.87 29.07 7.37
CA HIS A 92 -6.58 28.49 7.03
C HIS A 92 -6.92 27.20 6.31
N SER A 93 -6.74 27.20 4.99
CA SER A 93 -6.84 26.01 4.15
C SER A 93 -6.28 24.84 4.93
N SER A 94 -7.08 23.80 5.14
CA SER A 94 -6.64 22.56 5.75
C SER A 94 -5.42 22.10 4.98
N ALA A 95 -4.23 22.37 5.52
CA ALA A 95 -3.02 21.81 4.99
C ALA A 95 -3.23 20.30 5.11
N ASN A 96 -3.15 19.58 3.99
CA ASN A 96 -2.95 18.14 4.05
C ASN A 96 -1.59 17.92 4.74
N ILE A 97 -1.60 17.81 6.07
CA ILE A 97 -0.40 17.53 6.87
C ILE A 97 -0.12 16.05 6.68
N THR A 98 0.47 15.70 5.54
CA THR A 98 1.07 14.39 5.36
C THR A 98 2.37 14.37 6.14
N SER A 99 2.42 13.53 7.17
CA SER A 99 3.56 13.44 8.06
C SER A 99 4.20 12.07 7.89
N VAL A 100 5.26 11.99 7.09
CA VAL A 100 6.07 10.78 7.02
C VAL A 100 6.81 10.61 8.35
N ILE A 101 6.65 9.44 8.99
CA ILE A 101 7.39 9.07 10.19
C ILE A 101 8.81 8.69 9.75
N THR A 102 9.70 9.67 9.75
CA THR A 102 11.14 9.45 9.57
C THR A 102 11.79 9.17 10.92
N ARG A 103 12.92 8.44 10.93
CA ARG A 103 13.69 8.18 12.17
C ARG A 103 14.06 9.47 12.91
N SER A 104 14.18 10.58 12.20
CA SER A 104 14.43 11.92 12.75
C SER A 104 13.29 12.50 13.58
N LYS A 105 12.07 11.96 13.50
CA LYS A 105 10.90 12.37 14.31
C LYS A 105 10.74 11.55 15.60
N ARG A 106 11.69 10.66 15.91
CA ARG A 106 11.66 9.89 17.15
C ARG A 106 12.01 10.80 18.33
N CYS A 107 11.21 10.74 19.39
CA CYS A 107 11.53 11.46 20.63
C CYS A 107 12.81 10.88 21.25
N LEU A 108 13.70 11.75 21.71
CA LEU A 108 14.97 11.36 22.31
C LEU A 108 14.80 10.98 23.79
N PRO A 109 15.59 10.03 24.30
CA PRO A 109 15.61 9.73 25.73
C PRO A 109 16.28 10.88 26.52
N ILE A 110 15.84 11.10 27.75
CA ILE A 110 16.34 12.19 28.61
C ILE A 110 17.84 12.11 28.88
N ILE A 111 18.41 10.91 28.84
CA ILE A 111 19.83 10.64 29.08
C ILE A 111 20.74 11.24 27.98
N GLU A 112 20.21 11.46 26.78
CA GLU A 112 20.93 12.11 25.68
C GLU A 112 20.80 13.65 25.72
N LEU A 113 19.91 14.17 26.56
CA LEU A 113 19.61 15.60 26.66
C LEU A 113 20.20 16.26 27.90
N PHE A 114 20.36 15.51 28.99
CA PHE A 114 20.94 16.00 30.24
C PHE A 114 22.20 15.26 30.63
N ASN A 115 23.03 15.93 31.43
CA ASN A 115 24.18 15.30 32.06
C ASN A 115 23.73 14.21 33.06
N THR A 116 24.56 13.18 33.25
CA THR A 116 24.27 12.02 34.11
C THR A 116 23.91 12.42 35.54
N THR A 117 24.50 13.51 36.05
CA THR A 117 24.23 14.09 37.38
C THR A 117 22.84 14.71 37.54
N ILE A 118 22.16 15.07 36.44
CA ILE A 118 20.79 15.61 36.45
C ILE A 118 19.79 14.46 36.27
N VAL A 119 20.13 13.48 35.42
CA VAL A 119 19.30 12.30 35.15
C VAL A 119 19.13 11.46 36.42
N THR A 120 20.16 11.32 37.25
CA THR A 120 20.10 10.55 38.50
C THR A 120 19.40 11.27 39.67
N ARG A 121 18.99 12.54 39.50
CA ARG A 121 18.26 13.26 40.54
C ARG A 121 16.84 12.74 40.68
N HIS A 122 16.31 12.87 41.90
CA HIS A 122 14.90 12.60 42.18
C HIS A 122 13.96 13.35 41.22
N LEU A 123 12.90 12.67 40.78
CA LEU A 123 11.94 13.14 39.77
C LEU A 123 11.47 14.59 40.00
N LEU A 124 11.09 14.93 41.23
CA LEU A 124 10.62 16.28 41.61
C LEU A 124 11.63 17.41 41.35
N ARG A 125 12.93 17.12 41.40
CA ARG A 125 13.99 18.09 41.08
C ARG A 125 14.29 18.10 39.59
N ARG A 126 14.22 16.93 38.97
CA ARG A 126 14.49 16.70 37.55
C ARG A 126 13.43 17.37 36.67
N ILE A 127 12.14 17.25 37.02
CA ILE A 127 11.00 17.79 36.26
C ILE A 127 11.02 19.32 36.13
N LYS A 128 11.57 20.04 37.12
CA LYS A 128 11.72 21.50 37.08
C LYS A 128 12.63 21.95 35.93
N LEU A 129 13.52 21.08 35.47
CA LEU A 129 14.48 21.37 34.42
C LEU A 129 13.96 21.00 33.03
N TYR A 130 12.78 20.39 32.90
CA TYR A 130 12.28 19.83 31.62
C TYR A 130 12.00 20.87 30.55
N HIS A 131 11.86 22.14 30.91
CA HIS A 131 11.76 23.21 29.92
C HIS A 131 13.11 23.52 29.25
N MET A 132 14.25 23.25 29.92
CA MET A 132 15.60 23.62 29.45
C MET A 132 15.98 22.99 28.09
N PRO A 133 15.73 21.68 27.82
CA PRO A 133 16.05 21.09 26.51
C PRO A 133 15.28 21.74 25.35
N CYS A 134 14.02 22.13 25.58
CA CYS A 134 13.21 22.83 24.58
C CYS A 134 13.71 24.26 24.32
N GLN A 135 14.35 24.90 25.30
CA GLN A 135 14.99 26.22 25.15
C GLN A 135 16.33 26.12 24.42
N GLN A 136 17.15 25.13 24.78
CA GLN A 136 18.49 24.95 24.20
C GLN A 136 18.47 24.37 22.78
N ARG A 137 17.50 23.50 22.48
CA ARG A 137 17.37 22.85 21.17
C ARG A 137 16.05 23.22 20.53
N THR A 138 16.05 24.30 19.73
CA THR A 138 14.88 24.80 19.02
C THR A 138 14.31 23.84 17.97
N LYS A 139 15.05 22.79 17.59
CA LYS A 139 14.59 21.73 16.67
C LYS A 139 14.10 20.46 17.39
N LEU A 140 14.08 20.45 18.71
CA LEU A 140 13.61 19.29 19.48
C LEU A 140 12.09 19.32 19.54
N ASP A 141 11.43 18.32 18.95
CA ASP A 141 9.97 18.22 18.99
C ASP A 141 9.47 17.56 20.28
N CYS A 142 10.16 16.52 20.76
CA CYS A 142 9.76 15.76 21.93
C CYS A 142 10.90 14.96 22.55
N PHE A 143 10.76 14.63 23.82
CA PHE A 143 11.66 13.74 24.55
C PHE A 143 10.90 12.96 25.62
N TYR A 144 11.51 11.91 26.16
CA TYR A 144 10.88 11.10 27.19
C TYR A 144 11.87 10.66 28.27
N ASP A 145 11.31 10.38 29.43
CA ASP A 145 11.95 9.88 30.64
C ASP A 145 11.37 8.49 30.98
N GLU A 146 11.67 7.91 32.14
CA GLU A 146 11.16 6.58 32.53
C GLU A 146 9.64 6.51 32.72
N THR A 147 9.02 7.62 33.09
CA THR A 147 7.58 7.70 33.44
C THR A 147 6.85 8.84 32.76
N HIS A 148 7.57 9.74 32.07
CA HIS A 148 6.98 10.95 31.51
C HIS A 148 7.39 11.11 30.06
N MET A 149 6.43 11.50 29.22
CA MET A 149 6.69 11.95 27.87
C MET A 149 6.45 13.45 27.79
N CYS A 150 7.37 14.16 27.14
CA CYS A 150 7.38 15.61 27.05
C CYS A 150 7.37 16.06 25.59
N ILE A 151 6.52 17.04 25.29
CA ILE A 151 6.41 17.68 23.99
C ILE A 151 6.91 19.13 24.12
N CYS A 152 7.83 19.53 23.26
CA CYS A 152 8.31 20.90 23.23
C CYS A 152 7.34 21.79 22.45
N ASN A 153 6.88 22.86 23.09
CA ASN A 153 6.16 23.91 22.40
C ASN A 153 7.18 24.87 21.77
N HIS A 154 7.20 24.94 20.44
CA HIS A 154 8.09 25.82 19.68
C HIS A 154 7.81 27.31 19.93
N ASP A 155 6.55 27.68 20.22
CA ASP A 155 6.15 29.08 20.38
C ASP A 155 6.52 29.62 21.78
N LEU A 156 6.44 28.78 22.81
CA LEU A 156 6.69 29.15 24.20
C LEU A 156 8.02 28.64 24.76
N GLN A 157 8.75 27.83 23.98
CA GLN A 157 9.97 27.12 24.39
C GLN A 157 9.83 26.40 25.74
N GLN A 158 8.69 25.75 25.95
CA GLN A 158 8.37 25.02 27.17
C GLN A 158 8.04 23.57 26.84
N ALA A 159 8.52 22.65 27.68
CA ALA A 159 8.06 21.28 27.68
C ALA A 159 6.69 21.15 28.35
N ASN A 160 5.75 20.49 27.66
CA ASN A 160 4.52 20.00 28.25
C ASN A 160 4.65 18.49 28.46
N CYS A 161 4.65 18.06 29.71
CA CYS A 161 4.95 16.69 30.10
C CYS A 161 3.75 16.02 30.73
N PHE A 162 3.52 14.76 30.38
CA PHE A 162 2.44 13.94 30.90
C PHE A 162 2.98 12.56 31.26
N ASN A 163 2.32 11.91 32.23
CA ASN A 163 2.67 10.56 32.64
C ASN A 163 2.43 9.61 31.46
N PHE A 164 3.42 8.80 31.13
CA PHE A 164 3.38 7.87 30.02
C PHE A 164 4.04 6.55 30.43
N ASN A 165 3.27 5.47 30.41
CA ASN A 165 3.79 4.15 30.70
C ASN A 165 4.40 3.54 29.44
N HIS A 166 5.73 3.56 29.36
CA HIS A 166 6.50 3.02 28.24
C HIS A 166 6.38 1.49 28.09
N ASN A 167 6.03 0.79 29.17
CA ASN A 167 5.86 -0.66 29.19
C ASN A 167 4.39 -1.08 29.04
N MET A 168 3.49 -0.15 28.73
CA MET A 168 2.09 -0.46 28.52
C MET A 168 1.94 -1.35 27.28
N THR A 169 1.63 -2.63 27.52
CA THR A 169 1.25 -3.58 26.48
C THR A 169 -0.25 -3.73 26.50
N TYR A 170 -0.92 -3.23 25.46
CA TYR A 170 -2.36 -3.45 25.31
C TYR A 170 -2.56 -4.86 24.75
N ASN A 171 -2.68 -5.84 25.65
CA ASN A 171 -3.20 -7.14 25.26
C ASN A 171 -4.70 -6.96 25.08
N CYS A 172 -5.13 -6.86 23.83
CA CYS A 172 -6.53 -6.69 23.45
C CYS A 172 -7.35 -7.93 23.89
N LYS A 173 -7.66 -8.03 25.19
CA LYS A 173 -8.34 -9.10 25.96
C LYS A 173 -8.94 -10.26 25.12
N GLY A 174 -8.10 -11.03 24.42
CA GLY A 174 -8.50 -12.14 23.55
C GLY A 174 -9.27 -11.79 22.24
N LYS A 175 -9.41 -10.51 21.88
CA LYS A 175 -10.04 -10.04 20.62
C LYS A 175 -9.06 -9.15 19.84
N SER A 176 -7.87 -9.65 19.49
CA SER A 176 -7.02 -8.89 18.58
C SER A 176 -7.71 -8.83 17.22
N LEU A 177 -8.25 -7.66 16.88
CA LEU A 177 -8.72 -7.36 15.52
C LEU A 177 -7.54 -7.28 14.55
N CYS A 178 -6.31 -7.16 15.07
CA CYS A 178 -5.08 -7.19 14.31
C CYS A 178 -4.72 -8.63 13.95
N GLU A 179 -4.46 -8.85 12.67
CA GLU A 179 -4.05 -10.11 12.06
C GLU A 179 -2.52 -10.19 11.96
N ASN A 180 -1.98 -11.34 11.56
CA ASN A 180 -0.53 -11.57 11.34
C ASN A 180 0.38 -11.12 12.51
N GLU A 181 0.00 -11.46 13.75
CA GLU A 181 0.75 -11.11 14.97
C GLU A 181 0.92 -9.60 15.19
N GLY A 182 0.06 -8.77 14.57
CA GLY A 182 0.05 -7.33 14.76
C GLY A 182 -0.23 -6.93 16.22
N ARG A 183 0.53 -5.98 16.74
CA ARG A 183 0.33 -5.43 18.08
C ARG A 183 -0.84 -4.45 18.09
N CYS A 184 -1.79 -4.67 18.98
CA CYS A 184 -3.03 -3.93 19.06
C CYS A 184 -2.95 -2.85 20.15
N PHE A 185 -3.49 -1.66 19.90
CA PHE A 185 -3.55 -0.54 20.85
C PHE A 185 -4.97 0.04 20.86
N TYR A 186 -5.50 0.35 22.04
CA TYR A 186 -6.81 0.98 22.20
C TYR A 186 -6.68 2.43 22.68
N ASP A 187 -7.71 3.22 22.43
CA ASP A 187 -7.84 4.59 22.93
C ASP A 187 -8.06 4.66 24.45
N LYS A 188 -8.86 3.75 25.02
CA LYS A 188 -9.20 3.72 26.44
C LYS A 188 -9.12 2.30 27.03
N PRO A 189 -8.63 2.15 28.28
CA PRO A 189 -8.49 0.84 28.92
C PRO A 189 -9.82 0.21 29.34
N ASP A 190 -10.81 1.01 29.76
CA ASP A 190 -12.06 0.51 30.36
C ASP A 190 -13.23 0.36 29.36
N CYS A 191 -13.20 1.10 28.24
CA CYS A 191 -14.20 0.98 27.17
C CYS A 191 -13.62 1.48 25.83
N PRO A 192 -12.98 0.59 25.04
CA PRO A 192 -12.30 1.00 23.81
C PRO A 192 -13.31 1.30 22.70
N THR A 193 -13.16 2.46 22.05
CA THR A 193 -13.98 2.84 20.89
C THR A 193 -13.21 2.82 19.58
N LEU A 194 -11.89 2.96 19.65
CA LEU A 194 -10.99 2.97 18.51
C LEU A 194 -9.79 2.07 18.79
N PHE A 195 -9.36 1.35 17.78
CA PHE A 195 -8.21 0.45 17.85
C PHE A 195 -7.23 0.75 16.73
N MET A 196 -5.94 0.55 17.00
CA MET A 196 -4.85 0.70 16.04
C MET A 196 -4.01 -0.56 16.06
N CYS A 197 -3.67 -1.04 14.86
CA CYS A 197 -2.77 -2.15 14.68
C CYS A 197 -1.38 -1.65 14.27
N VAL A 198 -0.36 -2.05 15.02
CA VAL A 198 1.04 -1.88 14.69
C VAL A 198 1.52 -3.21 14.11
N CYS A 199 1.67 -3.22 12.79
CA CYS A 199 2.04 -4.41 12.07
C CYS A 199 3.51 -4.77 12.29
N ASP A 200 3.75 -6.07 12.35
CA ASP A 200 5.10 -6.60 12.35
C ASP A 200 5.75 -6.42 10.97
N GLU A 201 7.07 -6.60 10.90
CA GLU A 201 7.78 -6.48 9.62
C GLU A 201 7.15 -7.40 8.56
N CYS A 202 7.07 -6.90 7.32
CA CYS A 202 6.44 -7.59 6.19
C CYS A 202 4.92 -7.80 6.33
N SER A 203 4.20 -7.04 7.16
CA SER A 203 2.73 -7.06 7.21
C SER A 203 2.14 -5.66 7.03
N TYR A 204 0.99 -5.57 6.34
CA TYR A 204 0.40 -4.31 5.86
C TYR A 204 -1.14 -4.30 6.01
N GLY A 205 -1.71 -3.11 5.85
CA GLY A 205 -3.15 -2.86 5.98
C GLY A 205 -3.56 -2.34 7.36
N SER A 206 -4.75 -1.77 7.45
CA SER A 206 -5.30 -1.17 8.68
C SER A 206 -5.46 -2.15 9.85
N ARG A 207 -5.53 -3.45 9.57
CA ARG A 207 -5.58 -4.54 10.55
C ARG A 207 -4.38 -5.48 10.46
N CYS A 208 -3.32 -5.12 9.73
CA CYS A 208 -2.21 -6.01 9.41
C CYS A 208 -2.63 -7.30 8.69
N GLN A 209 -3.77 -7.27 7.99
CA GLN A 209 -4.38 -8.42 7.33
C GLN A 209 -3.54 -8.99 6.19
N PHE A 210 -2.64 -8.18 5.61
CA PHE A 210 -1.78 -8.61 4.52
C PHE A 210 -0.40 -8.96 5.04
N SER A 211 0.12 -10.14 4.70
CA SER A 211 1.50 -10.54 5.03
C SER A 211 2.27 -10.93 3.78
N THR A 212 3.48 -10.39 3.64
CA THR A 212 4.45 -10.80 2.62
C THR A 212 5.44 -11.85 3.14
N LYS A 213 5.29 -12.33 4.40
CA LYS A 213 6.16 -13.37 4.98
C LYS A 213 6.12 -14.71 4.21
N GLY A 214 5.02 -14.99 3.49
CA GLY A 214 4.84 -16.20 2.67
C GLY A 214 4.81 -15.97 1.15
N PHE A 215 4.91 -14.72 0.69
CA PHE A 215 4.91 -14.43 -0.74
C PHE A 215 6.31 -14.72 -1.29
N ALA A 216 6.41 -15.71 -2.17
CA ALA A 216 7.52 -15.79 -3.11
C ALA A 216 7.53 -14.47 -3.88
N VAL A 217 8.49 -13.60 -3.54
CA VAL A 217 8.69 -12.25 -4.07
C VAL A 217 8.37 -12.18 -5.56
N SER A 218 7.15 -11.79 -5.90
CA SER A 218 6.80 -11.46 -7.28
C SER A 218 7.27 -10.02 -7.50
N ARG A 219 8.05 -9.76 -8.55
CA ARG A 219 8.57 -8.42 -8.85
C ARG A 219 7.46 -7.36 -8.94
N ASP A 220 6.23 -7.79 -9.24
CA ASP A 220 5.04 -6.96 -9.39
C ASP A 220 4.60 -6.31 -8.06
N THR A 221 4.68 -7.02 -6.94
CA THR A 221 4.28 -6.49 -5.62
C THR A 221 5.25 -5.43 -5.12
N ILE A 222 6.56 -5.65 -5.25
CA ILE A 222 7.58 -4.65 -4.86
C ILE A 222 7.47 -3.40 -5.74
N LEU A 223 7.26 -3.58 -7.05
CA LEU A 223 7.23 -2.46 -7.98
C LEU A 223 5.92 -1.65 -7.88
N GLY A 224 4.78 -2.32 -7.70
CA GLY A 224 3.45 -1.68 -7.62
C GLY A 224 3.35 -0.64 -6.51
N TYR A 225 3.91 -0.90 -5.32
CA TYR A 225 3.89 0.05 -4.20
C TYR A 225 4.63 1.36 -4.49
N HIS A 226 5.63 1.33 -5.38
CA HIS A 226 6.39 2.51 -5.73
C HIS A 226 5.71 3.40 -6.78
N ILE A 227 4.69 2.89 -7.50
CA ILE A 227 3.97 3.59 -8.57
C ILE A 227 2.92 4.53 -7.96
N LYS A 228 3.00 5.81 -8.33
CA LYS A 228 2.02 6.81 -7.90
C LYS A 228 0.81 6.81 -8.86
N PRO A 229 -0.43 6.75 -8.35
CA PRO A 229 -1.62 6.67 -9.21
C PRO A 229 -1.94 7.97 -9.94
N ASP A 230 -1.80 9.13 -9.29
CA ASP A 230 -2.30 10.42 -9.82
C ASP A 230 -1.23 11.30 -10.49
N GLY A 231 -0.10 10.72 -10.92
CA GLY A 231 1.03 11.48 -11.48
C GLY A 231 1.40 11.03 -12.90
N SER A 232 1.72 11.98 -13.78
CA SER A 232 2.26 11.67 -15.10
C SER A 232 3.60 10.91 -14.99
N PHE A 233 3.94 10.09 -16.00
CA PHE A 233 5.13 9.23 -15.99
C PHE A 233 6.44 9.98 -15.66
N GLY A 234 6.54 11.26 -16.04
CA GLY A 234 7.67 12.14 -15.72
C GLY A 234 7.85 12.43 -14.22
N GLN A 235 6.78 12.45 -13.43
CA GLN A 235 6.78 12.75 -11.99
C GLN A 235 6.91 11.50 -11.10
N GLN A 236 6.99 10.32 -11.71
CA GLN A 236 7.17 9.06 -10.98
C GLN A 236 8.57 8.94 -10.36
N ARG A 237 8.69 8.09 -9.32
CA ARG A 237 9.94 7.88 -8.59
C ARG A 237 11.04 7.36 -9.53
N VAL A 238 12.29 7.72 -9.22
CA VAL A 238 13.49 7.29 -9.97
C VAL A 238 13.56 5.76 -10.10
N SER A 239 13.10 5.01 -9.09
CA SER A 239 13.06 3.54 -9.12
C SER A 239 12.30 3.00 -10.33
N ILE A 240 11.13 3.55 -10.65
CA ILE A 240 10.30 3.08 -11.77
C ILE A 240 10.96 3.39 -13.10
N LYS A 241 11.55 4.58 -13.24
CA LYS A 241 12.28 4.96 -14.46
C LYS A 241 13.40 3.98 -14.74
N ILE A 242 14.20 3.63 -13.73
CA ILE A 242 15.26 2.63 -13.85
C ILE A 242 14.69 1.26 -14.24
N THR A 243 13.63 0.79 -13.58
CA THR A 243 13.03 -0.52 -13.88
C THR A 243 12.47 -0.58 -15.30
N VAL A 244 11.81 0.47 -15.78
CA VAL A 244 11.31 0.58 -17.16
C VAL A 244 12.46 0.52 -18.15
N THR A 245 13.55 1.28 -17.91
CA THR A 245 14.73 1.25 -18.78
C THR A 245 15.36 -0.14 -18.84
N ILE A 246 15.52 -0.81 -17.70
CA ILE A 246 16.06 -2.18 -17.64
C ILE A 246 15.15 -3.16 -18.39
N ALA A 247 13.82 -3.08 -18.19
CA ALA A 247 12.86 -3.94 -18.88
C ALA A 247 12.91 -3.77 -20.40
N MET A 248 13.05 -2.53 -20.89
CA MET A 248 13.20 -2.25 -22.32
C MET A 248 14.50 -2.80 -22.89
N ILE A 249 15.62 -2.69 -22.16
CA ILE A 249 16.91 -3.28 -22.57
C ILE A 249 16.79 -4.81 -22.65
N MET A 250 16.22 -5.45 -21.62
CA MET A 250 15.99 -6.90 -21.61
C MET A 250 15.12 -7.35 -22.80
N LEU A 251 14.08 -6.59 -23.15
CA LEU A 251 13.21 -6.88 -24.29
C LEU A 251 14.00 -6.81 -25.61
N VAL A 252 14.75 -5.74 -25.86
CA VAL A 252 15.50 -5.55 -27.10
C VAL A 252 16.59 -6.63 -27.26
N CYS A 253 17.39 -6.87 -26.21
CA CYS A 253 18.42 -7.89 -26.24
C CYS A 253 17.83 -9.31 -26.37
N GLY A 254 16.73 -9.60 -25.66
CA GLY A 254 16.04 -10.89 -25.71
C GLY A 254 15.45 -11.20 -27.08
N LEU A 255 14.79 -10.21 -27.70
CA LEU A 255 14.26 -10.36 -29.06
C LEU A 255 15.37 -10.49 -30.10
N ALA A 256 16.42 -9.68 -30.02
CA ALA A 256 17.56 -9.79 -30.93
C ALA A 256 18.20 -11.18 -30.88
N ASN A 257 18.46 -11.71 -29.67
CA ASN A 257 18.99 -13.06 -29.50
C ASN A 257 18.05 -14.13 -30.04
N SER A 258 16.74 -13.99 -29.81
CA SER A 258 15.74 -14.94 -30.29
C SER A 258 15.65 -14.94 -31.82
N VAL A 259 15.70 -13.77 -32.47
CA VAL A 259 15.70 -13.63 -33.94
C VAL A 259 16.95 -14.26 -34.56
N LEU A 260 18.13 -13.98 -34.00
CA LEU A 260 19.40 -14.60 -34.45
C LEU A 260 19.37 -16.13 -34.28
N SER A 261 18.82 -16.61 -33.17
CA SER A 261 18.67 -18.05 -32.92
C SER A 261 17.68 -18.69 -33.90
N ILE A 262 16.56 -18.03 -34.21
CA ILE A 262 15.60 -18.51 -35.21
C ILE A 262 16.28 -18.59 -36.60
N MET A 263 17.00 -17.54 -37.01
CA MET A 263 17.71 -17.53 -38.30
C MET A 263 18.73 -18.67 -38.40
N THR A 264 19.49 -18.94 -37.34
CA THR A 264 20.51 -20.00 -37.34
C THR A 264 19.89 -21.41 -37.36
N PHE A 265 18.88 -21.68 -36.54
CA PHE A 265 18.27 -23.02 -36.43
C PHE A 265 17.23 -23.34 -37.52
N GLN A 266 16.77 -22.35 -38.29
CA GLN A 266 15.92 -22.59 -39.47
C GLN A 266 16.66 -23.29 -40.62
N THR A 267 17.98 -23.27 -40.62
CA THR A 267 18.79 -23.91 -41.66
C THR A 267 18.58 -25.44 -41.70
N LYS A 268 18.48 -26.00 -42.92
CA LYS A 268 18.18 -27.44 -43.11
C LYS A 268 19.21 -28.36 -42.43
N LYS A 269 20.49 -27.97 -42.44
CA LYS A 269 21.62 -28.71 -41.86
C LYS A 269 21.49 -28.89 -40.35
N MET A 270 21.07 -27.85 -39.64
CA MET A 270 20.92 -27.88 -38.18
C MET A 270 19.71 -28.70 -37.72
N ARG A 271 18.71 -28.90 -38.59
CA ARG A 271 17.47 -29.64 -38.31
C ARG A 271 17.50 -31.10 -38.78
N GLU A 272 18.69 -31.63 -39.03
CA GLU A 272 18.89 -33.06 -39.29
C GLU A 272 18.71 -33.90 -38.03
N VAL A 273 19.01 -33.33 -36.86
CA VAL A 273 18.94 -34.02 -35.55
C VAL A 273 17.82 -33.41 -34.71
N GLY A 274 17.19 -34.21 -33.83
CA GLY A 274 16.11 -33.79 -32.92
C GLY A 274 16.43 -32.52 -32.13
N CYS A 275 17.67 -32.40 -31.64
CA CYS A 275 18.20 -31.24 -30.92
C CYS A 275 17.95 -29.90 -31.63
N GLY A 276 18.08 -29.85 -32.97
CA GLY A 276 17.82 -28.63 -33.73
C GLY A 276 16.34 -28.23 -33.74
N CYS A 277 15.43 -29.21 -33.69
CA CYS A 277 13.99 -28.94 -33.56
C CYS A 277 13.65 -28.35 -32.19
N TYR A 278 14.22 -28.89 -31.09
CA TYR A 278 13.99 -28.34 -29.75
C TYR A 278 14.52 -26.91 -29.62
N LEU A 279 15.71 -26.63 -30.12
CA LEU A 279 16.31 -25.29 -30.07
C LEU A 279 15.51 -24.26 -30.89
N LEU A 280 14.99 -24.68 -32.04
CA LEU A 280 14.10 -23.82 -32.84
C LEU A 280 12.80 -23.51 -32.09
N VAL A 281 12.12 -24.52 -31.54
CA VAL A 281 10.89 -24.31 -30.75
C VAL A 281 11.17 -23.46 -29.52
N SER A 282 12.27 -23.73 -28.80
CA SER A 282 12.72 -22.93 -27.66
C SER A 282 12.96 -21.46 -28.05
N SER A 283 13.54 -21.19 -29.22
CA SER A 283 13.76 -19.82 -29.70
C SER A 283 12.45 -19.08 -29.97
N TYR A 284 11.45 -19.75 -30.57
CA TYR A 284 10.12 -19.18 -30.77
C TYR A 284 9.39 -18.94 -29.43
N THR A 285 9.43 -19.90 -28.51
CA THR A 285 8.79 -19.73 -27.19
C THR A 285 9.46 -18.61 -26.39
N SER A 286 10.78 -18.47 -26.43
CA SER A 286 11.51 -17.39 -25.77
C SER A 286 11.12 -16.01 -26.32
N ALA A 287 10.98 -15.87 -27.65
CA ALA A 287 10.51 -14.62 -28.26
C ALA A 287 9.11 -14.24 -27.73
N ILE A 288 8.20 -15.20 -27.64
CA ILE A 288 6.84 -14.99 -27.12
C ILE A 288 6.89 -14.58 -25.64
N VAL A 289 7.73 -15.21 -24.81
CA VAL A 289 7.89 -14.87 -23.39
C VAL A 289 8.35 -13.42 -23.20
N PHE A 290 9.35 -12.97 -23.97
CA PHE A 290 9.81 -11.58 -23.88
C PHE A 290 8.70 -10.58 -24.23
N ILE A 291 7.89 -10.87 -25.25
CA ILE A 291 6.76 -10.02 -25.65
C ILE A 291 5.69 -9.99 -24.54
N LEU A 292 5.30 -11.16 -24.01
CA LEU A 292 4.30 -11.24 -22.93
C LEU A 292 4.77 -10.56 -21.65
N PHE A 293 6.06 -10.69 -21.30
CA PHE A 293 6.66 -10.01 -20.15
C PHE A 293 6.59 -8.48 -20.31
N ALA A 294 6.91 -7.94 -21.49
CA ALA A 294 6.79 -6.52 -21.76
C ALA A 294 5.34 -6.03 -21.71
N LEU A 295 4.42 -6.83 -22.28
CA LEU A 295 2.98 -6.55 -22.24
C LEU A 295 2.46 -6.52 -20.80
N LYS A 296 2.83 -7.51 -19.98
CA LYS A 296 2.51 -7.56 -18.54
C LYS A 296 2.98 -6.29 -17.81
N PHE A 297 4.23 -5.91 -18.04
CA PHE A 297 4.83 -4.74 -17.41
C PHE A 297 4.12 -3.43 -17.81
N TYR A 298 3.75 -3.31 -19.08
CA TYR A 298 2.97 -2.18 -19.56
C TYR A 298 1.57 -2.13 -18.92
N PHE A 299 0.88 -3.28 -18.84
CA PHE A 299 -0.42 -3.36 -18.19
C PHE A 299 -0.36 -3.02 -16.70
N LEU A 300 0.68 -3.46 -15.99
CA LEU A 300 0.89 -3.10 -14.58
C LEU A 300 1.01 -1.58 -14.40
N ILE A 301 1.77 -0.89 -15.26
CA ILE A 301 1.87 0.57 -15.18
C ILE A 301 0.53 1.22 -15.53
N ALA A 302 -0.15 0.74 -16.59
CA ALA A 302 -1.42 1.30 -17.04
C ALA A 302 -2.55 1.11 -16.01
N SER A 303 -2.58 -0.01 -15.29
CA SER A 303 -3.55 -0.27 -14.22
C SER A 303 -3.28 0.63 -13.01
N HIS A 304 -2.03 0.75 -12.57
CA HIS A 304 -1.68 1.59 -11.43
C HIS A 304 -1.82 3.10 -11.72
N MET A 305 -1.69 3.54 -12.97
CA MET A 305 -1.98 4.92 -13.40
C MET A 305 -3.48 5.17 -13.64
N ASN A 306 -4.35 4.20 -13.33
CA ASN A 306 -5.80 4.28 -13.51
C ASN A 306 -6.24 4.66 -14.95
N ILE A 307 -5.41 4.32 -15.95
CA ILE A 307 -5.72 4.57 -17.37
C ILE A 307 -6.76 3.56 -17.87
N ILE A 308 -6.70 2.33 -17.35
CA ILE A 308 -7.60 1.24 -17.71
C ILE A 308 -8.56 0.99 -16.55
N THR A 309 -9.81 1.40 -16.70
CA THR A 309 -10.84 1.30 -15.67
C THR A 309 -11.75 0.07 -15.81
N ASN A 310 -11.65 -0.67 -16.93
CA ASN A 310 -12.51 -1.82 -17.17
C ASN A 310 -12.03 -3.05 -16.38
N ARG A 311 -12.78 -3.39 -15.31
CA ARG A 311 -12.46 -4.48 -14.38
C ARG A 311 -12.44 -5.87 -15.02
N ILE A 312 -13.36 -6.15 -15.95
CA ILE A 312 -13.41 -7.45 -16.65
C ILE A 312 -12.18 -7.61 -17.53
N PHE A 313 -11.82 -6.56 -18.26
CA PHE A 313 -10.63 -6.56 -19.09
C PHE A 313 -9.36 -6.74 -18.24
N LEU A 314 -9.24 -6.05 -17.11
CA LEU A 314 -8.10 -6.19 -16.21
C LEU A 314 -7.99 -7.62 -15.66
N SER A 315 -9.12 -8.23 -15.28
CA SER A 315 -9.16 -9.59 -14.73
C SER A 315 -8.70 -10.62 -15.75
N LEU A 316 -9.24 -10.54 -16.97
CA LEU A 316 -8.89 -11.46 -18.05
C LEU A 316 -7.42 -11.35 -18.43
N ASN A 317 -6.90 -10.12 -18.55
CA ASN A 317 -5.48 -9.92 -18.86
C ASN A 317 -4.58 -10.46 -17.76
N CYS A 318 -4.93 -10.26 -16.48
CA CYS A 318 -4.09 -10.77 -15.43
C CYS A 318 -4.04 -12.30 -15.39
N ILE A 319 -5.20 -12.95 -15.46
CA ILE A 319 -5.28 -14.41 -15.43
C ILE A 319 -4.55 -15.00 -16.63
N LEU A 320 -4.79 -14.47 -17.83
CA LEU A 320 -4.26 -15.00 -19.08
C LEU A 320 -2.75 -14.80 -19.21
N ILE A 321 -2.24 -13.58 -18.98
CA ILE A 321 -0.84 -13.25 -19.23
C ILE A 321 0.09 -14.02 -18.30
N ASP A 322 -0.23 -14.08 -17.01
CA ASP A 322 0.61 -14.77 -16.04
C ASP A 322 0.60 -16.28 -16.22
N PHE A 323 -0.56 -16.84 -16.55
CA PHE A 323 -0.69 -18.25 -16.92
C PHE A 323 0.17 -18.60 -18.14
N LEU A 324 0.09 -17.80 -19.20
CA LEU A 324 0.88 -18.00 -20.43
C LEU A 324 2.38 -17.88 -20.15
N ILE A 325 2.81 -16.86 -19.40
CA ILE A 325 4.23 -16.69 -19.03
C ILE A 325 4.72 -17.92 -18.25
N LYS A 326 3.96 -18.38 -17.25
CA LYS A 326 4.35 -19.54 -16.43
C LYS A 326 4.50 -20.81 -17.26
N ILE A 327 3.54 -21.10 -18.14
CA ILE A 327 3.58 -22.29 -19.01
C ILE A 327 4.77 -22.21 -19.98
N LEU A 328 4.96 -21.07 -20.64
CA LEU A 328 6.03 -20.94 -21.64
C LEU A 328 7.42 -21.04 -21.01
N VAL A 329 7.63 -20.47 -19.82
CA VAL A 329 8.90 -20.62 -19.08
C VAL A 329 9.15 -22.08 -18.72
N ASN A 330 8.16 -22.78 -18.17
CA ASN A 330 8.29 -24.21 -17.86
C ASN A 330 8.59 -25.05 -19.11
N ILE A 331 7.97 -24.74 -20.25
CA ILE A 331 8.25 -25.42 -21.53
C ILE A 331 9.71 -25.20 -21.95
N ILE A 332 10.24 -23.98 -21.80
CA ILE A 332 11.64 -23.67 -22.11
C ILE A 332 12.59 -24.52 -21.25
N ASP A 333 12.31 -24.68 -19.96
CA ASP A 333 13.14 -25.49 -19.05
C ASP A 333 13.14 -26.97 -19.44
N TRP A 334 11.97 -27.53 -19.74
CA TRP A 334 11.84 -28.91 -20.24
C TRP A 334 12.54 -29.12 -21.58
N LEU A 335 12.37 -28.20 -22.53
CA LEU A 335 13.05 -28.27 -23.83
C LEU A 335 14.57 -28.20 -23.67
N THR A 336 15.08 -27.37 -22.76
CA THR A 336 16.51 -27.25 -22.47
C THR A 336 17.07 -28.54 -21.88
N THR A 337 16.31 -29.21 -21.02
CA THR A 337 16.67 -30.52 -20.47
C THR A 337 16.68 -31.60 -21.57
N CYS A 338 15.67 -31.61 -22.45
CA CYS A 338 15.65 -32.52 -23.59
C CYS A 338 16.83 -32.32 -24.55
N VAL A 339 17.26 -31.07 -24.77
CA VAL A 339 18.48 -30.76 -25.53
C VAL A 339 19.71 -31.36 -24.86
N GLY A 340 19.83 -31.23 -23.54
CA GLY A 340 20.93 -31.85 -22.77
C GLY A 340 20.96 -33.37 -22.92
N ILE A 341 19.81 -34.02 -22.73
CA ILE A 341 19.67 -35.48 -22.85
C ILE A 341 20.05 -35.94 -24.27
N GLU A 342 19.48 -35.33 -25.32
CA GLU A 342 19.79 -35.74 -26.69
C GLU A 342 21.28 -35.56 -27.03
N ARG A 343 21.93 -34.48 -26.56
CA ARG A 343 23.36 -34.28 -26.77
C ARG A 343 24.19 -35.41 -26.13
N THR A 344 23.86 -35.82 -24.91
CA THR A 344 24.56 -36.93 -24.25
C THR A 344 24.34 -38.28 -24.94
N VAL A 345 23.14 -38.53 -25.46
CA VAL A 345 22.83 -39.76 -26.21
C VAL A 345 23.60 -39.81 -27.54
N VAL A 346 23.67 -38.68 -28.24
CA VAL A 346 24.41 -38.56 -29.51
C VAL A 346 25.91 -38.82 -29.32
N THR A 347 26.51 -38.27 -28.25
CA THR A 347 27.94 -38.52 -27.95
C THR A 347 28.21 -39.94 -27.50
N TYR A 348 27.24 -40.62 -26.87
CA TYR A 348 27.40 -42.01 -26.45
C TYR A 348 27.22 -43.02 -27.59
N GLN A 349 26.34 -42.73 -28.56
CA GLN A 349 25.93 -43.68 -29.61
C GLN A 349 26.53 -43.39 -31.00
N GLU A 350 27.73 -42.81 -31.08
CA GLU A 350 28.41 -42.20 -32.26
C GLU A 350 28.18 -42.86 -33.64
N LYS A 351 27.88 -44.16 -33.74
CA LYS A 351 27.76 -44.90 -35.01
C LYS A 351 26.39 -45.54 -35.31
N LYS A 352 25.41 -45.55 -34.41
CA LYS A 352 24.13 -46.29 -34.60
C LYS A 352 22.86 -45.44 -34.61
N LEU A 353 22.96 -44.11 -34.51
CA LEU A 353 21.78 -43.26 -34.34
C LEU A 353 21.13 -42.87 -35.67
N ASP A 354 19.90 -43.33 -35.89
CA ASP A 354 19.06 -42.89 -37.01
C ASP A 354 18.52 -41.47 -36.78
N LYS A 355 19.03 -40.51 -37.57
CA LYS A 355 18.66 -39.10 -37.55
C LYS A 355 17.17 -38.85 -37.86
N ALA A 356 16.55 -39.65 -38.72
CA ALA A 356 15.14 -39.49 -39.06
C ALA A 356 14.23 -39.94 -37.92
N LYS A 357 14.60 -41.05 -37.26
CA LYS A 357 13.88 -41.57 -36.09
C LYS A 357 13.93 -40.60 -34.90
N THR A 358 15.11 -40.06 -34.58
CA THR A 358 15.26 -39.08 -33.49
C THR A 358 14.45 -37.81 -33.73
N LYS A 359 14.45 -37.29 -34.97
CA LYS A 359 13.62 -36.14 -35.35
C LYS A 359 12.13 -36.38 -35.19
N ARG A 360 11.63 -37.59 -35.50
CA ARG A 360 10.22 -37.95 -35.32
C ARG A 360 9.87 -38.04 -33.83
N ILE A 361 10.73 -38.65 -33.02
CA ILE A 361 10.57 -38.74 -31.57
C ILE A 361 10.55 -37.34 -30.95
N ALA A 362 11.46 -36.45 -31.38
CA ALA A 362 11.53 -35.09 -30.87
C ALA A 362 10.23 -34.29 -31.08
N LYS A 363 9.58 -34.43 -32.23
CA LYS A 363 8.28 -33.78 -32.47
C LYS A 363 7.19 -34.26 -31.51
N TRP A 364 7.16 -35.56 -31.22
CA TRP A 364 6.21 -36.13 -30.25
C TRP A 364 6.50 -35.68 -28.82
N ILE A 365 7.78 -35.64 -28.42
CA ILE A 365 8.20 -35.16 -27.11
C ILE A 365 7.82 -33.69 -26.91
N ILE A 366 7.99 -32.83 -27.93
CA ILE A 366 7.55 -31.44 -27.86
C ILE A 366 6.06 -31.37 -27.55
N ILE A 367 5.22 -32.05 -28.35
CA ILE A 367 3.77 -32.05 -28.15
C ILE A 367 3.40 -32.55 -26.75
N PHE A 368 4.04 -33.64 -26.29
CA PHE A 368 3.82 -34.19 -24.96
C PHE A 368 4.19 -33.20 -23.84
N ILE A 369 5.33 -32.51 -23.94
CA ILE A 369 5.75 -31.49 -22.97
C ILE A 369 4.72 -30.38 -22.87
N PHE A 370 4.22 -29.87 -24.01
CA PHE A 370 3.16 -28.84 -24.02
C PHE A 370 1.90 -29.31 -23.30
N VAL A 371 1.43 -30.52 -23.57
CA VAL A 371 0.23 -31.08 -22.91
C VAL A 371 0.45 -31.28 -21.39
N LEU A 372 1.60 -31.83 -21.01
CA LEU A 372 1.94 -32.06 -19.60
C LEU A 372 2.05 -30.75 -18.81
N THR A 373 2.70 -29.73 -19.37
CA THR A 373 2.85 -28.43 -18.68
C THR A 373 1.53 -27.66 -18.58
N ILE A 374 0.67 -27.73 -19.59
CA ILE A 374 -0.66 -27.09 -19.52
C ILE A 374 -1.52 -27.76 -18.44
N THR A 375 -1.58 -29.09 -18.42
CA THR A 375 -2.41 -29.83 -17.45
C THR A 375 -1.96 -29.64 -16.01
N THR A 376 -0.65 -29.65 -15.75
CA THR A 376 -0.09 -29.45 -14.40
C THR A 376 -0.31 -28.04 -13.85
N ASN A 377 -0.35 -27.01 -14.71
CA ASN A 377 -0.52 -25.61 -14.27
C ASN A 377 -1.99 -25.14 -14.25
N LEU A 378 -2.94 -26.00 -14.63
CA LEU A 378 -4.36 -25.64 -14.69
C LEU A 378 -4.93 -25.24 -13.31
N GLN A 379 -4.43 -25.84 -12.23
CA GLN A 379 -4.87 -25.53 -10.86
C GLN A 379 -4.61 -24.07 -10.48
N ASP A 380 -3.52 -23.49 -10.98
CA ASP A 380 -3.12 -22.12 -10.68
C ASP A 380 -4.01 -21.09 -11.40
N LEU A 381 -4.63 -21.48 -12.51
CA LEU A 381 -5.60 -20.66 -13.25
C LEU A 381 -6.87 -20.39 -12.41
N ILE A 382 -7.30 -21.38 -11.63
CA ILE A 382 -8.60 -21.36 -10.93
C ILE A 382 -8.52 -20.51 -9.65
N ASN A 383 -7.37 -20.49 -8.98
CA ASN A 383 -7.20 -19.82 -7.69
C ASN A 383 -6.88 -18.32 -7.81
N ARG A 384 -6.65 -17.82 -9.03
CA ARG A 384 -6.20 -16.45 -9.29
C ARG A 384 -7.35 -15.48 -9.40
N HIS A 385 -7.25 -14.35 -8.71
CA HIS A 385 -8.31 -13.36 -8.61
C HIS A 385 -7.77 -11.92 -8.50
N LEU A 386 -8.62 -10.95 -8.85
CA LEU A 386 -8.33 -9.54 -8.63
C LEU A 386 -8.69 -9.14 -7.20
N MET A 387 -7.83 -8.33 -6.59
CA MET A 387 -8.05 -7.74 -5.27
C MET A 387 -7.93 -6.22 -5.37
N ASP A 388 -8.98 -5.52 -4.96
CA ASP A 388 -9.01 -4.05 -4.96
C ASP A 388 -8.65 -3.54 -3.56
N ASP A 389 -7.63 -2.69 -3.48
CA ASP A 389 -7.29 -1.92 -2.31
C ASP A 389 -8.05 -0.59 -2.37
N GLU A 390 -9.19 -0.55 -1.69
CA GLU A 390 -10.07 0.64 -1.61
C GLU A 390 -9.40 1.82 -0.88
N GLU A 391 -8.39 1.58 -0.03
CA GLU A 391 -7.70 2.63 0.73
C GLU A 391 -6.68 3.37 -0.14
N GLU A 392 -5.98 2.65 -1.04
CA GLU A 392 -4.98 3.22 -1.95
C GLU A 392 -5.48 3.41 -3.39
N ASN A 393 -6.73 3.03 -3.69
CA ASN A 393 -7.33 3.01 -5.03
C ASN A 393 -6.46 2.23 -6.03
N ARG A 394 -6.04 1.03 -5.64
CA ARG A 394 -5.13 0.16 -6.41
C ARG A 394 -5.76 -1.21 -6.64
N THR A 395 -5.48 -1.80 -7.80
CA THR A 395 -5.95 -3.14 -8.15
C THR A 395 -4.76 -4.08 -8.27
N TRP A 396 -4.79 -5.16 -7.51
CA TRP A 396 -3.78 -6.20 -7.47
C TRP A 396 -4.33 -7.46 -8.12
N CYS A 397 -3.43 -8.32 -8.57
CA CYS A 397 -3.80 -9.64 -9.07
C CYS A 397 -2.99 -10.70 -8.35
N ILE A 398 -3.69 -11.62 -7.70
CA ILE A 398 -3.15 -12.57 -6.72
C ILE A 398 -3.57 -13.99 -7.10
#